data_AF-A0A2K2VSF7-F1
#
_entry.id   AF-A0A2K2VSF7-F1
#
_cell.length_a   1.000
_cell.length_b   1.000
_cell.length_c   1.000
_cell.angle_alpha   90.00
_cell.angle_beta   90.00
_cell.angle_gamma   90.00
#
_symmetry.space_group_name_H-M   'P 1'
#
loop_
_entity.id
_entity.type
_entity.pdbx_description
1 polymer ?
#
loop_
_entity_poly.entity_id
_entity_poly.type
_entity_poly.pdbx_seq_one_letter_code
_entity_poly.pdbx_strand_id
1 'polypeptide(L)'
;MKKLIIFLIFLLTFVGCGIKGGKSFSDLEQPDAFCEVIQKPDPLLMGTWEGRYTRQTTKGMDKNYVKYRFIEYDGKYALYFYRTNQSGQKKVKQW
;
A
#
# COMPACT_ATOMS: atom_id res chain seq x y z
N MET A 1 -24.94 -37.04 -6.33
CA MET A 1 -23.55 -37.38 -5.98
C MET A 1 -22.53 -36.61 -6.82
N LYS A 2 -22.41 -36.84 -8.14
CA LYS A 2 -21.40 -36.17 -9.01
C LYS A 2 -21.47 -34.63 -9.02
N LYS A 3 -22.68 -34.05 -9.08
CA LYS A 3 -22.87 -32.58 -9.06
C LYS A 3 -22.40 -31.91 -7.76
N LEU A 4 -22.52 -32.63 -6.65
CA LEU A 4 -22.14 -32.15 -5.31
C LEU A 4 -20.61 -32.14 -5.14
N ILE A 5 -19.94 -33.14 -5.72
CA ILE A 5 -18.49 -33.23 -5.79
C ILE A 5 -17.91 -32.09 -6.64
N ILE A 6 -18.52 -31.79 -7.79
CA ILE A 6 -18.07 -30.69 -8.66
C ILE A 6 -18.22 -29.34 -7.94
N PHE A 7 -19.32 -29.13 -7.23
CA PHE A 7 -19.54 -27.91 -6.46
C PHE A 7 -18.53 -27.76 -5.32
N LEU A 8 -18.19 -28.86 -4.64
CA LEU A 8 -17.19 -28.88 -3.57
C LEU A 8 -15.78 -28.56 -4.08
N ILE A 9 -15.40 -29.10 -5.25
CA ILE A 9 -14.12 -28.81 -5.89
C ILE A 9 -14.03 -27.33 -6.28
N PHE A 10 -15.11 -26.76 -6.83
CA PHE A 10 -15.17 -25.35 -7.18
C PHE A 10 -15.05 -24.44 -5.96
N LEU A 11 -15.66 -24.80 -4.82
CA LEU A 11 -15.57 -24.04 -3.57
C LEU A 11 -14.14 -24.04 -3.00
N LEU A 12 -13.43 -25.16 -3.13
CA LEU A 12 -12.07 -25.34 -2.61
C LEU A 12 -11.01 -24.61 -3.45
N THR A 13 -11.22 -24.39 -4.76
CA THR A 13 -10.25 -23.67 -5.60
C THR A 13 -10.25 -22.15 -5.40
N PHE A 14 -11.26 -21.60 -4.71
CA PHE A 14 -11.32 -20.17 -4.35
C PHE A 14 -10.84 -19.87 -2.92
N VAL A 15 -10.33 -20.88 -2.18
CA VAL A 15 -9.71 -20.65 -0.87
C VAL A 15 -8.30 -20.10 -1.04
N GLY A 16 -8.26 -18.83 -1.41
CA GLY A 16 -7.31 -17.83 -0.94
C GLY A 16 -5.83 -18.14 -1.09
N CYS A 17 -5.24 -17.64 -2.18
CA CYS A 17 -3.96 -16.95 -2.06
C CYS A 17 -4.17 -15.76 -1.10
N GLY A 18 -4.07 -16.01 0.21
CA GLY A 18 -3.90 -14.96 1.19
C GLY A 18 -2.56 -14.30 0.91
N ILE A 19 -2.59 -13.19 0.16
CA ILE A 19 -1.43 -12.32 0.00
C ILE A 19 -1.00 -11.97 1.42
N LYS A 20 0.19 -12.41 1.80
CA LYS A 20 0.81 -12.12 3.08
C LYS A 20 0.89 -10.59 3.18
N GLY A 21 -0.10 -9.99 3.86
CA GLY A 21 -0.29 -8.55 3.88
C GLY A 21 0.99 -7.89 4.35
N GLY A 22 1.60 -7.09 3.47
CA GLY A 22 2.66 -6.16 3.87
C GLY A 22 2.14 -5.35 5.06
N LYS A 23 3.01 -5.11 6.06
CA LYS A 23 2.67 -4.51 7.37
C LYS A 23 1.49 -3.56 7.24
N SER A 24 0.33 -3.99 7.75
CA SER A 24 -0.91 -3.23 7.60
C SER A 24 -0.71 -1.82 8.13
N PHE A 25 -1.24 -0.84 7.41
CA PHE A 25 -1.52 0.48 7.93
C PHE A 25 -2.74 0.41 8.87
N SER A 26 -2.69 -0.46 9.88
CA SER A 26 -3.81 -0.66 10.81
C SER A 26 -4.07 0.59 11.66
N ASP A 27 -3.07 1.46 11.79
CA ASP A 27 -3.05 2.57 12.73
C ASP A 27 -2.81 3.91 12.03
N LEU A 28 -3.33 4.10 10.81
CA LEU A 28 -3.33 5.45 10.23
C LEU A 28 -4.45 6.28 10.85
N GLU A 29 -4.07 7.40 11.45
CA GLU A 29 -5.00 8.46 11.88
C GLU A 29 -5.81 8.98 10.69
N GLN A 30 -6.92 9.67 10.95
CA GLN A 30 -7.75 10.24 9.86
C GLN A 30 -6.95 11.24 9.02
N PRO A 31 -7.22 11.35 7.70
CA PRO A 31 -6.57 12.36 6.87
C PRO A 31 -6.89 13.78 7.33
N ASP A 32 -5.86 14.61 7.46
CA ASP A 32 -5.94 16.04 7.71
C ASP A 32 -5.54 16.88 6.49
N ALA A 33 -4.97 16.24 5.46
CA ALA A 33 -4.61 16.83 4.18
C ALA A 33 -5.24 16.03 3.01
N PHE A 34 -5.66 16.76 1.97
CA PHE A 34 -6.33 16.19 0.79
C PHE A 34 -5.67 16.70 -0.50
N CYS A 35 -5.65 15.85 -1.51
CA CYS A 35 -5.13 16.18 -2.83
C CYS A 35 -6.13 17.05 -3.61
N GLU A 36 -5.61 17.99 -4.39
CA GLU A 36 -6.37 18.62 -5.47
C GLU A 36 -6.47 17.63 -6.64
N VAL A 37 -7.69 17.27 -7.04
CA VAL A 37 -7.93 16.23 -8.04
C VAL A 37 -8.53 16.85 -9.30
N ILE A 38 -7.68 17.00 -10.31
CA ILE A 38 -8.07 17.50 -11.64
C ILE A 38 -8.77 16.44 -12.50
N GLN A 39 -8.52 15.16 -12.23
CA GLN A 39 -9.14 14.01 -12.89
C GLN A 39 -9.19 12.82 -11.95
N LYS A 40 -10.20 11.94 -12.11
CA LYS A 40 -10.32 10.76 -11.27
C LYS A 40 -9.04 9.90 -11.35
N PRO A 41 -8.46 9.49 -10.20
CA PRO A 41 -7.27 8.65 -10.20
C PRO A 41 -7.50 7.29 -10.86
N ASP A 42 -6.46 6.78 -11.52
CA ASP A 42 -6.44 5.39 -11.99
C ASP A 42 -6.56 4.45 -10.76
N PRO A 43 -7.52 3.50 -10.77
CA PRO A 43 -7.69 2.54 -9.68
C PRO A 43 -6.42 1.78 -9.31
N LEU A 44 -5.48 1.57 -10.24
CA LEU A 44 -4.21 0.90 -9.98
C LEU A 44 -3.28 1.71 -9.06
N LEU A 45 -3.44 3.03 -9.00
CA LEU A 45 -2.67 3.89 -8.10
C LEU A 45 -3.23 3.91 -6.68
N MET A 46 -4.45 3.40 -6.48
CA MET A 46 -5.11 3.36 -5.19
C MET A 46 -4.54 2.27 -4.27
N GLY A 47 -4.85 2.38 -2.98
CA GLY A 47 -4.45 1.40 -1.99
C GLY A 47 -3.06 1.66 -1.44
N THR A 48 -2.36 0.59 -1.06
CA THR A 48 -1.03 0.68 -0.43
C THR A 48 0.04 0.21 -1.38
N TRP A 49 1.06 1.02 -1.54
CA TRP A 49 2.27 0.70 -2.30
C TRP A 49 3.48 0.78 -1.39
N GLU A 50 4.40 -0.17 -1.52
CA GLU A 50 5.64 -0.19 -0.76
C GLU A 50 6.80 -0.68 -1.61
N GLY A 51 7.99 -0.18 -1.33
CA GLY A 51 9.19 -0.50 -2.09
C GLY A 51 10.46 -0.12 -1.36
N ARG A 52 11.58 -0.65 -1.88
CA ARG A 52 12.92 -0.23 -1.47
C ARG A 52 13.53 0.58 -2.61
N TYR A 53 13.84 1.83 -2.31
CA TYR A 53 14.59 2.71 -3.18
C TYR A 53 16.04 2.75 -2.71
N THR A 54 16.96 2.40 -3.60
CA THR A 54 18.40 2.47 -3.31
C THR A 54 19.03 3.53 -4.19
N ARG A 55 19.81 4.42 -3.61
CA ARG A 55 20.57 5.44 -4.36
C ARG A 55 22.01 5.52 -3.88
N GLN A 56 22.90 5.90 -4.80
CA GLN A 56 24.26 6.28 -4.46
C GLN A 56 24.27 7.70 -3.88
N THR A 57 25.02 7.92 -2.80
CA THR A 57 25.26 9.24 -2.21
C THR A 57 26.76 9.45 -1.97
N THR A 58 27.17 10.66 -1.60
CA THR A 58 28.56 10.98 -1.21
C THR A 58 29.02 10.21 0.03
N LYS A 59 28.10 9.66 0.82
CA LYS A 59 28.36 8.86 2.03
C LYS A 59 28.21 7.35 1.80
N GLY A 60 28.02 6.92 0.55
CA GLY A 60 27.79 5.52 0.17
C GLY A 60 26.35 5.22 -0.27
N MET A 61 25.98 3.94 -0.26
CA MET A 61 24.66 3.47 -0.70
C MET A 61 23.59 3.74 0.36
N ASP A 62 22.60 4.54 0.01
CA ASP A 62 21.46 4.89 0.85
C ASP A 62 20.25 4.02 0.47
N LYS A 63 19.84 3.14 1.40
CA LYS A 63 18.71 2.22 1.23
C LYS A 63 17.49 2.77 1.96
N ASN A 64 16.50 3.20 1.20
CA ASN A 64 15.30 3.84 1.70
C ASN A 64 14.09 2.92 1.49
N TYR A 65 13.41 2.56 2.56
CA TYR A 65 12.08 1.99 2.46
C TYR A 65 11.07 3.12 2.29
N VAL A 66 10.25 3.01 1.25
CA VAL A 66 9.20 3.98 0.90
C VAL A 66 7.88 3.22 0.89
N LYS A 67 6.85 3.85 1.44
CA LYS A 67 5.50 3.31 1.46
C LYS A 67 4.51 4.46 1.35
N TYR A 68 3.53 4.36 0.47
CA TYR A 68 2.44 5.32 0.40
C TYR A 68 1.09 4.61 0.44
N ARG A 69 0.06 5.34 0.89
CA ARG A 69 -1.33 4.90 0.81
C ARG A 69 -2.16 5.98 0.16
N PHE A 70 -2.80 5.66 -0.96
CA PHE A 70 -3.70 6.59 -1.64
C PHE A 70 -5.13 6.09 -1.52
N ILE A 71 -5.99 6.88 -0.88
CA ILE A 71 -7.36 6.48 -0.54
C ILE A 71 -8.36 7.58 -0.94
N GLU A 72 -9.60 7.16 -1.17
CA GLU A 72 -10.76 8.04 -1.16
C GLU A 72 -11.33 8.08 0.27
N TYR A 73 -11.64 9.27 0.78
CA TYR A 73 -12.20 9.53 2.09
C TYR A 73 -13.21 10.68 1.97
N ASP A 74 -14.49 10.39 2.24
CA ASP A 74 -15.61 11.34 2.11
C ASP A 74 -15.65 12.09 0.76
N GLY A 75 -15.42 11.35 -0.34
CA GLY A 75 -15.43 11.90 -1.70
C GLY A 75 -14.21 12.76 -2.06
N LYS A 76 -13.24 12.87 -1.15
CA LYS A 76 -11.92 13.49 -1.38
C LYS A 76 -10.85 12.43 -1.44
N TYR A 77 -9.69 12.79 -1.97
CA TYR A 77 -8.56 11.88 -2.08
C TYR A 77 -7.44 12.30 -1.12
N ALA A 78 -6.87 11.35 -0.38
CA ALA A 78 -5.81 11.58 0.60
C ALA A 78 -4.62 10.65 0.36
N LEU A 79 -3.40 11.17 0.50
CA LEU A 79 -2.16 10.46 0.23
C LEU A 79 -1.29 10.41 1.48
N TYR A 80 -1.27 9.28 2.17
CA TYR A 80 -0.30 9.07 3.24
C TYR A 80 1.07 8.70 2.67
N PHE A 81 2.13 9.37 3.13
CA PHE A 81 3.50 9.07 2.76
C PHE A 81 4.35 8.66 3.97
N TYR A 82 5.04 7.53 3.82
CA TYR A 82 6.06 7.04 4.74
C TYR A 82 7.38 6.87 3.97
N ARG A 83 8.47 7.37 4.53
CA ARG A 83 9.83 6.99 4.09
C ARG A 83 10.79 6.84 5.25
N THR A 84 11.79 5.98 5.06
CA THR A 84 13.03 6.04 5.83
C THR A 84 14.12 6.74 5.03
N ASN A 85 15.01 7.49 5.71
CA ASN A 85 16.26 7.99 5.16
C ASN A 85 17.46 7.31 5.84
N GLN A 86 18.64 7.36 5.21
CA GLN A 86 19.93 6.95 5.80
C GLN A 86 19.85 5.53 6.36
N SER A 87 19.46 4.57 5.52
CA SER A 87 19.38 3.15 5.90
C SER A 87 18.44 2.87 7.09
N GLY A 88 17.39 3.67 7.28
CA GLY A 88 16.39 3.43 8.33
C GLY A 88 16.45 4.36 9.54
N GLN A 89 17.49 5.21 9.63
CA GLN A 89 17.75 6.03 10.82
C GLN A 89 16.73 7.15 11.03
N LYS A 90 16.26 7.80 9.96
CA LYS A 90 15.24 8.85 10.04
C LYS A 90 13.96 8.39 9.36
N LYS A 91 12.81 8.73 9.94
CA LYS A 91 11.48 8.37 9.41
C LYS A 91 10.69 9.64 9.17
N VAL A 92 10.01 9.71 8.02
CA VAL A 92 9.03 10.75 7.70
C VAL A 92 7.69 10.05 7.49
N LYS A 93 6.63 10.61 8.07
CA LYS A 93 5.27 10.07 8.13
C LYS A 93 4.29 11.22 8.14
N GLN A 94 3.42 11.33 7.14
CA GLN A 94 2.43 12.40 7.05
C GLN A 94 1.36 12.07 6.01
N TRP A 95 0.21 12.73 6.13
CA TRP A 95 -0.76 12.90 5.05
C TRP A 95 -0.33 14.00 4.07
#